data_AF-A8IHH3-F1
#
_entry.id   AF-A8IHH3-F1
#
_cell.length_a   1.000
_cell.length_b   1.000
_cell.length_c   1.000
_cell.angle_alpha   90.00
_cell.angle_beta   90.00
_cell.angle_gamma   90.00
#
_symmetry.space_group_name_H-M   'P 1'
#
loop_
_entity.id
_entity.type
_entity.pdbx_description
1 polymer ?
#
loop_
_entity_poly.entity_id
_entity_poly.type
_entity_poly.pdbx_seq_one_letter_code
_entity_poly.pdbx_strand_id
1 'polypeptide(L)'
;MVGAVADAGGTVDLVELQKKRKELADQLRKCETQIHQLETQYLEMANPQGNALRGYEGLLSSMSAAAAAEKKGATFRGEDRIFSGSSTTGRGGGGA
;
A
#
# COMPACT_ATOMS: atom_id res chain seq x y z
N MET A 1 -26.79 24.79 -47.86
CA MET A 1 -27.50 23.83 -46.98
C MET A 1 -26.66 22.57 -46.88
N VAL A 2 -26.64 21.94 -45.70
CA VAL A 2 -25.81 20.77 -45.28
C VAL A 2 -24.39 21.17 -44.86
N GLY A 3 -23.94 21.03 -43.62
CA GLY A 3 -24.56 20.56 -42.39
C GLY A 3 -23.54 20.77 -41.26
N ALA A 4 -23.83 21.70 -40.35
CA ALA A 4 -23.05 21.92 -39.14
C ALA A 4 -23.57 20.96 -38.06
N VAL A 5 -22.83 19.90 -37.76
CA VAL A 5 -23.09 19.02 -36.62
C VAL A 5 -21.87 18.12 -36.38
N ALA A 6 -21.00 18.54 -35.45
CA ALA A 6 -20.23 17.67 -34.54
C ALA A 6 -19.16 18.50 -33.78
N ASP A 7 -19.55 19.32 -32.82
CA ASP A 7 -18.60 19.82 -31.79
C ASP A 7 -19.20 19.89 -30.37
N ALA A 8 -20.45 19.46 -30.18
CA ALA A 8 -21.13 19.59 -28.88
C ALA A 8 -20.72 18.53 -27.81
N GLY A 9 -19.67 17.74 -28.06
CA GLY A 9 -19.25 16.65 -27.15
C GLY A 9 -17.81 16.75 -26.61
N GLY A 10 -17.00 17.73 -27.06
CA GLY A 10 -15.54 17.71 -26.83
C GLY A 10 -15.06 18.34 -25.52
N THR A 11 -15.83 19.23 -24.88
CA THR A 11 -15.33 20.07 -23.79
C THR A 11 -15.94 19.75 -22.43
N VAL A 12 -17.23 19.41 -22.40
CA VAL A 12 -17.95 18.99 -21.17
C VAL A 12 -17.40 17.66 -20.64
N ASP A 13 -16.98 16.76 -21.55
CA ASP A 13 -16.42 15.46 -21.18
C ASP A 13 -15.00 15.60 -20.59
N LEU A 14 -14.15 16.48 -21.14
CA LEU A 14 -12.77 16.64 -20.68
C LEU A 14 -12.65 17.23 -19.27
N VAL A 15 -13.47 18.23 -18.93
CA VAL A 15 -13.46 18.86 -17.60
C VAL A 15 -13.91 17.86 -16.53
N GLU A 16 -14.95 17.08 -16.83
CA GLU A 16 -15.42 16.02 -15.93
C GLU A 16 -14.40 14.89 -15.79
N LEU A 17 -13.76 14.47 -16.87
CA LEU A 17 -12.70 13.46 -16.85
C LEU A 17 -11.50 13.92 -16.02
N GLN A 18 -11.09 15.19 -16.16
CA GLN A 18 -10.02 15.77 -15.35
C GLN A 18 -10.40 15.82 -13.86
N LYS A 19 -11.64 16.19 -13.54
CA LYS A 19 -12.14 16.18 -12.17
C LYS A 19 -12.12 14.77 -11.57
N LYS A 20 -12.63 13.77 -12.30
CA LYS A 20 -12.61 12.36 -11.88
C LYS A 20 -11.18 11.84 -11.70
N ARG A 21 -10.27 12.16 -12.63
CA ARG A 21 -8.85 11.81 -12.51
C ARG A 21 -8.24 12.38 -11.24
N LYS A 22 -8.52 13.65 -10.93
CA LYS A 22 -8.02 14.30 -9.71
C LYS A 22 -8.59 13.65 -8.46
N GLU A 23 -9.89 13.36 -8.44
CA GLU A 23 -10.55 12.68 -7.32
C GLU A 23 -9.96 11.29 -7.07
N LEU A 24 -9.76 10.49 -8.12
CA LEU A 24 -9.12 9.17 -8.01
C LEU A 24 -7.68 9.27 -7.53
N ALA A 25 -6.92 10.28 -7.99
CA ALA A 25 -5.56 10.50 -7.52
C ALA A 25 -5.51 10.87 -6.03
N ASP A 26 -6.46 11.68 -5.56
CA ASP A 26 -6.56 12.05 -4.15
C ASP A 26 -7.02 10.87 -3.29
N GLN A 27 -7.94 10.03 -3.79
CA GLN A 27 -8.34 8.77 -3.13
C GLN A 27 -7.16 7.80 -3.04
N LEU A 28 -6.41 7.63 -4.13
CA LEU A 28 -5.21 6.78 -4.15
C LEU A 28 -4.20 7.23 -3.10
N ARG A 29 -3.89 8.53 -3.04
CA ARG A 29 -2.96 9.09 -2.04
C ARG A 29 -3.43 8.82 -0.61
N LYS A 30 -4.74 8.94 -0.34
CA LYS A 30 -5.31 8.62 0.99
C LYS A 30 -5.13 7.14 1.33
N CYS A 31 -5.43 6.24 0.38
CA CYS A 31 -5.25 4.81 0.58
C CYS A 31 -3.78 4.45 0.83
N GLU A 32 -2.85 4.98 0.04
CA GLU A 32 -1.41 4.74 0.23
C GLU A 32 -0.92 5.22 1.60
N THR A 33 -1.39 6.40 2.04
CA THR A 33 -1.10 6.93 3.38
C THR A 33 -1.63 6.01 4.47
N GLN A 34 -2.87 5.53 4.31
CA GLN A 34 -3.49 4.61 5.27
C GLN A 34 -2.75 3.27 5.33
N ILE A 35 -2.38 2.70 4.19
CA ILE A 35 -1.59 1.46 4.12
C ILE A 35 -0.27 1.65 4.89
N HIS A 36 0.44 2.75 4.64
CA HIS A 36 1.70 3.03 5.31
C HIS A 36 1.56 3.15 6.84
N GLN A 37 0.47 3.77 7.32
CA GLN A 37 0.17 3.88 8.75
C GLN A 37 -0.16 2.52 9.38
N LEU A 38 -1.03 1.74 8.72
CA LEU A 38 -1.42 0.41 9.18
C LEU A 38 -0.23 -0.55 9.20
N GLU A 39 0.65 -0.49 8.21
CA GLU A 39 1.89 -1.25 8.21
C GLU A 39 2.76 -0.87 9.41
N THR A 40 2.95 0.43 9.67
CA THR A 40 3.73 0.89 10.83
C THR A 40 3.17 0.31 12.13
N GLN A 41 1.85 0.43 12.33
CA GLN A 41 1.17 -0.12 13.50
C GLN A 41 1.32 -1.65 13.60
N TYR A 42 1.14 -2.36 12.49
CA TYR A 42 1.29 -3.82 12.46
C TYR A 42 2.70 -4.24 12.84
N LEU A 43 3.72 -3.56 12.31
CA LEU A 43 5.12 -3.92 12.49
C LEU A 43 5.64 -3.59 13.89
N GLU A 44 5.12 -2.54 14.52
CA GLU A 44 5.38 -2.21 15.92
C GLU A 44 4.77 -3.22 16.89
N MET A 45 3.60 -3.77 16.57
CA MET A 45 2.86 -4.69 17.45
C MET A 45 3.01 -6.17 17.07
N ALA A 46 3.65 -6.49 15.94
CA ALA A 46 3.74 -7.84 15.43
C ALA A 46 4.53 -8.77 16.37
N ASN A 47 4.03 -9.99 16.53
CA ASN A 47 4.75 -11.01 17.29
C ASN A 47 6.03 -11.40 16.52
N PRO A 48 7.21 -11.33 17.14
CA PRO A 48 8.46 -11.73 16.50
C PRO A 48 8.50 -13.23 16.16
N GLN A 49 7.71 -14.07 16.84
CA GLN A 49 7.66 -15.52 16.59
C GLN A 49 6.70 -15.90 15.45
N GLY A 50 5.77 -15.03 15.07
CA GLY A 50 4.82 -15.35 14.01
C GLY A 50 4.07 -14.12 13.52
N ASN A 51 4.21 -13.81 12.23
CA ASN A 51 3.52 -12.71 11.58
C ASN A 51 3.37 -12.97 10.07
N ALA A 52 2.53 -12.19 9.40
CA ALA A 52 2.23 -12.36 8.00
C ALA A 52 3.45 -12.16 7.07
N LEU A 53 4.53 -11.53 7.54
CA LEU A 53 5.74 -11.28 6.77
C LEU A 53 6.74 -12.45 6.83
N ARG A 54 6.82 -13.13 7.98
CA ARG A 54 7.80 -14.21 8.23
C ARG A 54 7.16 -15.60 8.34
N GLY A 55 5.84 -15.67 8.35
CA GLY A 55 5.07 -16.90 8.60
C GLY A 55 4.81 -17.13 10.09
N TYR A 56 4.03 -18.16 10.40
CA TYR A 56 3.58 -18.51 11.75
C TYR A 56 4.23 -19.77 12.32
N GLU A 57 5.16 -20.38 11.58
CA GLU A 57 5.85 -21.61 11.99
C GLU A 57 6.60 -21.46 13.33
N GLY A 58 7.24 -20.31 13.57
CA GLY A 58 7.93 -20.05 14.83
C GLY A 58 6.99 -19.98 16.04
N LEU A 59 5.77 -19.48 15.84
CA LEU A 59 4.71 -19.43 16.85
C LEU A 59 4.13 -20.83 17.11
N LEU A 60 3.92 -21.62 16.05
CA LEU A 60 3.46 -23.01 16.17
C LEU A 60 4.50 -23.88 16.87
N SER A 61 5.79 -23.67 16.56
CA SER A 61 6.89 -24.40 17.17
C SER A 61 7.14 -23.98 18.63
N SER A 62 6.84 -22.72 19.02
CA SER A 62 6.93 -22.25 20.41
C SER A 62 5.77 -22.72 21.29
N MET A 63 4.62 -23.07 20.70
CA MET A 63 3.53 -23.78 21.41
C MET A 63 3.90 -25.23 21.75
N SER A 64 4.88 -25.82 21.07
CA SER A 64 5.50 -27.08 21.49
C SER A 64 6.65 -26.78 22.47
N ALA A 65 6.74 -27.53 23.57
CA ALA A 65 7.63 -27.23 24.70
C ALA A 65 9.16 -27.26 24.44
N ALA A 66 9.62 -27.32 23.18
CA ALA A 66 11.01 -27.62 22.81
C ALA A 66 11.80 -26.47 22.15
N ALA A 67 11.20 -25.31 21.83
CA ALA A 67 11.90 -24.25 21.07
C ALA A 67 11.94 -22.90 21.82
N ALA A 68 12.47 -22.91 23.04
CA ALA A 68 12.72 -21.70 23.83
C ALA A 68 14.13 -21.15 23.64
N ALA A 69 14.63 -21.04 22.40
CA ALA A 69 15.89 -20.33 22.14
C ALA A 69 16.12 -20.11 20.64
N GLU A 70 15.56 -19.03 20.06
CA GLU A 70 16.44 -18.25 19.19
C GLU A 70 16.07 -16.77 19.16
N LYS A 71 17.13 -15.99 19.21
CA LYS A 71 17.20 -14.56 19.43
C LYS A 71 17.12 -13.82 18.11
N LYS A 72 16.43 -12.68 18.17
CA LYS A 72 16.85 -11.32 17.77
C LYS A 72 15.63 -10.67 17.13
N GLY A 73 15.07 -9.66 17.81
CA GLY A 73 14.13 -8.74 17.21
C GLY A 73 14.77 -8.20 15.95
N ALA A 74 14.28 -8.66 14.80
CA ALA A 74 14.70 -8.15 13.52
C ALA A 74 14.30 -6.68 13.51
N THR A 75 15.30 -5.81 13.57
CA THR A 75 15.12 -4.37 13.34
C THR A 75 14.39 -4.22 12.02
N PHE A 76 13.13 -3.79 12.12
CA PHE A 76 12.24 -3.61 11.00
C PHE A 76 12.90 -2.72 9.96
N ARG A 77 13.11 -3.26 8.75
CA ARG A 77 13.69 -2.52 7.63
C ARG A 77 12.55 -1.91 6.83
N GLY A 78 12.79 -0.76 6.20
CA GLY A 78 11.79 -0.18 5.27
C GLY A 78 11.41 -1.14 4.13
N GLU A 79 12.29 -2.08 3.81
CA GLU A 79 12.10 -3.16 2.83
C GLU A 79 11.04 -4.20 3.26
N ASP A 80 10.76 -4.34 4.56
CA ASP A 80 9.74 -5.25 5.09
C ASP A 80 8.30 -4.71 4.88
N ARG A 81 8.15 -3.46 4.38
CA ARG A 81 6.86 -2.83 4.03
C ARG A 81 6.35 -3.30 2.67
N ILE A 82 5.96 -4.57 2.59
CA ILE A 82 5.56 -5.20 1.32
C ILE A 82 4.29 -4.58 0.70
N PHE A 83 3.38 -4.01 1.50
CA PHE A 83 2.14 -3.43 0.99
C PHE A 83 2.40 -2.03 0.42
N SER A 84 3.13 -1.17 1.13
CA SER A 84 3.61 0.09 0.53
C SER A 84 4.56 -0.16 -0.65
N GLY A 85 5.36 -1.22 -0.59
CA GLY A 85 6.23 -1.69 -1.66
C GLY A 85 5.51 -2.22 -2.90
N SER A 86 4.22 -2.55 -2.79
CA SER A 86 3.42 -2.98 -3.94
C SER A 86 2.94 -1.83 -4.83
N SER A 87 2.94 -0.59 -4.31
CA SER A 87 2.57 0.60 -5.08
C SER A 87 3.82 1.31 -5.64
N THR A 88 3.85 1.49 -6.96
CA THR A 88 4.88 2.29 -7.63
C THR A 88 4.72 3.79 -7.37
N THR A 89 3.48 4.25 -7.15
CA THR A 89 3.17 5.65 -6.80
C THR A 89 3.37 5.94 -5.32
N GLY A 90 3.21 4.92 -4.46
CA GLY A 90 3.36 5.04 -3.01
C GLY A 90 4.83 5.07 -2.55
N ARG A 91 5.74 4.41 -3.28
CA ARG A 91 7.18 4.36 -2.95
C ARG A 91 7.98 5.57 -3.43
N GLY A 92 7.36 6.48 -4.18
CA GLY A 92 8.05 7.43 -5.06
C GLY A 92 7.44 8.83 -5.09
N GLY A 93 7.53 9.54 -3.97
CA GLY A 93 7.86 10.98 -4.02
C GLY A 93 9.35 11.25 -4.24
N GLY A 94 10.19 10.21 -4.36
CA GLY A 94 11.63 10.29 -4.61
C GLY A 94 12.05 9.19 -5.57
N GLY A 95 12.02 9.50 -6.86
CA GLY A 95 12.48 8.66 -7.96
C GLY A 95 12.84 9.56 -9.14
N ALA A 96 13.89 10.36 -8.95
CA ALA A 96 14.64 11.08 -9.96
C ALA A 96 16.13 10.77 -9.74
#